data_AF-A0AAE0X2H9-F1
#
_entry.id   AF-A0AAE0X2H9-F1
#
_cell.length_a   1.000
_cell.length_b   1.000
_cell.length_c   1.000
_cell.angle_alpha   90.00
_cell.angle_beta   90.00
_cell.angle_gamma   90.00
#
_symmetry.space_group_name_H-M   'P 1'
#
loop_
_entity.id
_entity.type
_entity.pdbx_description
1 polymer ?
#
loop_
_entity_poly.entity_id
_entity_poly.type
_entity_poly.pdbx_seq_one_letter_code
_entity_poly.pdbx_strand_id
1 'polypeptide(L)'
;MVGVARLLELTLWVSAVHAFYPYPASYDCADYHSKGYCLPKPKRDLDAQPGPGKGFTLDLIQRVPDPNEDPAVKDARAAADAGRLSKKYASVEASRVSQQQPSLVARDNTYSVVSPAAPTGTSHAVGVFQDGTDFSYFVQVKFGSSKKPFYMLLDSGAGNTWVMGSTCDSTACEMHSTFGPADSKTLKTSTNDFAIAYGTGQVKGQLADDTISIGGLDVKMTFGLTGEASKDFTHFPFDGILGLSMNKGPTGNMLQTLKAGGIISTNVFSLTLSRASDGYNNGQITIGGYESSVKNVVWTAIAPSANSEWAIPMGDMQYDGTGAGITGRIAYIDTGTSFAFGPAADVAALHKLIPGAKVSSDGVTYQVPCDSDHEIKIFFSGTAFAISPRDWMSGSGTTCKSNLYGYEVMEGSWLLGDVFLKNVVSIFDADAGKIGFSALAAKPTPAVTTVVFGTTSTIAAGATGQTPTGTATSVTSPTGSSAASSNGSGTGSAAGGSAAPETASSPSASAKPTSPAEHVVNNKYVSILCILAAIAMVA
;
A
#
# COMPACT_ATOMS: atom_id res chain seq x y z
N MET A 1 48.87 20.14 4.95
CA MET A 1 47.98 20.18 6.13
C MET A 1 46.53 20.24 5.69
N VAL A 2 46.00 19.11 5.21
CA VAL A 2 44.58 18.88 4.94
C VAL A 2 44.39 17.43 5.33
N GLY A 3 43.87 17.14 6.53
CA GLY A 3 43.87 15.75 7.04
C GLY A 3 43.40 15.51 8.47
N VAL A 4 42.98 16.54 9.21
CA VAL A 4 42.45 16.35 10.59
C VAL A 4 40.99 16.80 10.70
N ALA A 5 40.58 17.82 9.93
CA ALA A 5 39.20 18.34 9.96
C ALA A 5 38.15 17.35 9.42
N ARG A 6 38.48 16.56 8.39
CA ARG A 6 37.55 15.56 7.81
C ARG A 6 37.38 14.31 8.68
N LEU A 7 38.36 13.99 9.52
CA LEU A 7 38.28 12.86 10.46
C LEU A 7 37.44 13.23 11.69
N LEU A 8 37.43 14.51 12.09
CA LEU A 8 36.56 15.07 13.13
C LEU A 8 35.10 15.20 12.68
N GLU A 9 34.82 15.45 11.40
CA GLU A 9 33.46 15.40 10.84
C GLU A 9 32.88 13.96 10.86
N LEU A 10 33.70 12.94 10.57
CA LEU A 10 33.23 11.54 10.61
C LEU A 10 32.99 11.01 12.03
N THR A 11 33.73 11.47 13.04
CA THR A 11 33.51 11.06 14.44
C THR A 11 32.33 11.79 15.09
N LEU A 12 32.01 13.03 14.66
CA LEU A 12 30.79 13.71 15.10
C LEU A 12 29.52 13.07 14.52
N TRP A 13 29.58 12.45 13.33
CA TRP A 13 28.43 11.75 12.74
C TRP A 13 28.13 10.38 13.39
N VAL A 14 29.14 9.69 13.90
CA VAL A 14 28.95 8.37 14.55
C VAL A 14 28.48 8.50 16.02
N SER A 15 28.64 9.68 16.64
CA SER A 15 28.22 9.93 18.04
C SER A 15 26.86 10.62 18.19
N ALA A 16 26.23 11.06 17.09
CA ALA A 16 24.89 11.68 17.10
C ALA A 16 23.72 10.68 16.92
N VAL A 17 23.98 9.39 16.77
CA VAL A 17 22.93 8.35 16.67
C VAL A 17 22.74 7.63 18.01
N HIS A 18 22.63 8.34 19.13
CA HIS A 18 22.23 7.75 20.43
C HIS A 18 21.57 8.76 21.41
N ALA A 19 20.79 9.70 20.90
CA ALA A 19 19.94 10.52 21.77
C ALA A 19 18.61 10.79 21.08
N PHE A 20 17.60 10.00 21.42
CA PHE A 20 16.16 10.30 21.53
C PHE A 20 15.34 9.00 21.44
N TYR A 21 15.44 8.16 22.48
CA TYR A 21 14.36 7.27 22.88
C TYR A 21 13.69 7.91 24.09
N PRO A 22 12.45 8.41 24.01
CA PRO A 22 11.66 8.67 25.19
C PRO A 22 10.63 7.54 25.38
N TYR A 23 10.79 6.86 26.51
CA TYR A 23 9.75 6.19 27.30
C TYR A 23 9.08 4.90 26.79
N PRO A 24 9.14 3.80 27.56
CA PRO A 24 8.18 2.71 27.42
C PRO A 24 6.80 3.13 27.94
N ALA A 25 5.75 2.55 27.35
CA ALA A 25 4.35 2.78 27.71
C ALA A 25 4.04 2.40 29.18
N SER A 26 3.19 3.20 29.84
CA SER A 26 2.92 3.21 31.28
C SER A 26 2.09 2.04 31.84
N TYR A 27 1.85 0.96 31.09
CA TYR A 27 1.03 -0.16 31.58
C TYR A 27 1.82 -1.34 32.19
N ASP A 28 3.17 -1.29 32.21
CA ASP A 28 3.99 -2.40 32.76
C ASP A 28 4.68 -2.09 34.11
N CYS A 29 4.50 -0.89 34.66
CA CYS A 29 5.12 -0.48 35.93
C CYS A 29 4.14 -0.62 37.09
N ALA A 30 4.34 -1.63 37.95
CA ALA A 30 3.48 -1.85 39.12
C ALA A 30 3.91 -1.08 40.38
N ASP A 31 5.05 -0.38 40.40
CA ASP A 31 5.48 0.27 41.64
C ASP A 31 6.48 1.42 41.40
N TYR A 32 5.99 2.57 40.92
CA TYR A 32 6.84 3.74 40.65
C TYR A 32 7.13 4.58 41.91
N HIS A 33 6.41 4.35 43.02
CA HIS A 33 6.40 5.31 44.12
C HIS A 33 7.48 5.12 45.20
N SER A 34 8.32 4.08 45.15
CA SER A 34 9.21 3.79 46.29
C SER A 34 10.73 3.83 46.02
N LYS A 35 11.23 3.70 44.78
CA LYS A 35 12.69 3.49 44.58
C LYS A 35 13.38 4.17 43.39
N GLY A 36 12.70 4.99 42.58
CA GLY A 36 13.37 5.89 41.62
C GLY A 36 14.15 5.24 40.45
N TYR A 37 14.04 3.93 40.22
CA TYR A 37 14.49 3.25 39.01
C TYR A 37 13.74 1.93 38.78
N CYS A 38 13.50 1.58 37.52
CA CYS A 38 12.75 0.39 37.11
C CYS A 38 13.58 -0.89 37.28
N LEU A 39 13.08 -1.84 38.08
CA LEU A 39 13.58 -3.22 38.09
C LEU A 39 12.59 -4.11 37.29
N PRO A 40 13.09 -4.99 36.39
CA PRO A 40 12.24 -5.96 35.71
C PRO A 40 11.61 -6.92 36.74
N LYS A 41 10.31 -7.21 36.59
CA LYS A 41 9.62 -8.22 37.41
C LYS A 41 10.36 -9.56 37.31
N PRO A 42 10.59 -10.29 38.42
CA PRO A 42 11.07 -11.67 38.32
C PRO A 42 10.05 -12.49 37.52
N LYS A 43 10.53 -13.14 36.44
CA LYS A 43 9.74 -14.12 35.69
C LYS A 43 9.25 -15.16 36.68
N ARG A 44 7.96 -15.45 36.62
CA ARG A 44 7.35 -16.58 37.32
C ARG A 44 8.02 -17.84 36.74
N ASP A 45 8.72 -18.61 37.58
CA ASP A 45 9.34 -19.88 37.19
C ASP A 45 8.27 -20.78 36.57
N LEU A 46 8.42 -21.00 35.26
CA LEU A 46 7.82 -22.12 34.54
C LEU A 46 8.92 -23.16 34.40
N ASP A 47 9.29 -23.77 35.51
CA ASP A 47 10.08 -24.98 35.48
C ASP A 47 9.29 -26.10 34.79
N ALA A 48 9.98 -26.81 33.89
CA ALA A 48 9.56 -27.95 33.07
C ALA A 48 8.79 -27.66 31.76
N GLN A 49 9.55 -27.37 30.69
CA GLN A 49 9.14 -27.64 29.31
C GLN A 49 9.29 -29.15 29.00
N PRO A 50 8.27 -29.89 28.53
CA PRO A 50 8.49 -31.13 27.82
C PRO A 50 8.69 -30.87 26.32
N GLY A 51 9.65 -31.55 25.71
CA GLY A 51 10.01 -31.42 24.29
C GLY A 51 8.89 -31.76 23.29
N PRO A 52 9.16 -31.62 21.98
CA PRO A 52 8.14 -31.56 20.94
C PRO A 52 7.41 -32.90 20.80
N GLY A 53 6.07 -32.87 20.88
CA GLY A 53 5.22 -34.04 20.63
C GLY A 53 4.22 -34.42 21.73
N LYS A 54 4.07 -33.65 22.81
CA LYS A 54 3.01 -33.90 23.81
C LYS A 54 2.01 -32.75 23.84
N GLY A 55 0.76 -33.07 23.51
CA GLY A 55 -0.37 -32.16 23.63
C GLY A 55 -0.52 -31.65 25.07
N PHE A 56 -1.17 -30.49 25.22
CA PHE A 56 -1.49 -29.94 26.52
C PHE A 56 -2.54 -30.82 27.22
N THR A 57 -2.31 -31.11 28.50
CA THR A 57 -3.31 -31.77 29.35
C THR A 57 -4.10 -30.70 30.09
N LEU A 58 -5.40 -30.61 29.87
CA LEU A 58 -6.32 -29.85 30.72
C LEU A 58 -6.78 -30.78 31.85
N ASP A 59 -6.37 -30.49 33.08
CA ASP A 59 -6.96 -31.15 34.24
C ASP A 59 -8.38 -30.64 34.45
N LEU A 60 -9.35 -31.46 34.06
CA LEU A 60 -10.76 -31.26 34.40
C LEU A 60 -10.96 -31.63 35.87
N ILE A 61 -10.84 -30.65 36.76
CA ILE A 61 -11.20 -30.83 38.16
C ILE A 61 -12.72 -30.73 38.26
N GLN A 62 -13.38 -31.88 38.45
CA GLN A 62 -14.79 -31.90 38.81
C GLN A 62 -14.96 -31.29 40.20
N ARG A 63 -15.75 -30.22 40.32
CA ARG A 63 -16.13 -29.68 41.63
C ARG A 63 -16.84 -30.76 42.43
N VAL A 64 -16.39 -30.98 43.67
CA VAL A 64 -17.05 -31.88 44.61
C VAL A 64 -18.49 -31.37 44.81
N PRO A 65 -19.52 -32.19 44.57
CA PRO A 65 -20.91 -31.77 44.78
C PRO A 65 -21.15 -31.44 46.25
N ASP A 66 -21.89 -30.35 46.52
CA ASP A 66 -22.42 -30.12 47.86
C ASP A 66 -23.49 -31.19 48.14
N PRO A 67 -23.30 -32.06 49.16
CA PRO A 67 -24.24 -33.15 49.45
C PRO A 67 -25.63 -32.66 49.89
N ASN A 68 -25.81 -31.36 50.17
CA ASN A 68 -27.08 -30.77 50.58
C ASN A 68 -27.75 -29.92 49.47
N GLU A 69 -27.22 -29.91 48.24
CA GLU A 69 -27.85 -29.18 47.13
C GLU A 69 -29.12 -29.90 46.65
N ASP A 70 -30.25 -29.19 46.63
CA ASP A 70 -31.53 -29.70 46.13
C ASP A 70 -31.35 -30.21 44.67
N PRO A 71 -31.72 -31.47 44.37
CA PRO A 71 -31.61 -32.04 43.02
C PRO A 71 -32.22 -31.17 41.94
N ALA A 72 -33.33 -30.48 42.21
CA ALA A 72 -33.99 -29.61 41.25
C ALA A 72 -33.17 -28.35 40.93
N VAL A 73 -32.43 -27.83 41.92
CA VAL A 73 -31.53 -26.68 41.75
C VAL A 73 -30.28 -27.07 40.96
N LYS A 74 -29.75 -28.26 41.21
CA LYS A 74 -28.62 -28.83 40.47
C LYS A 74 -28.95 -29.02 38.99
N ASP A 75 -30.11 -29.60 38.69
CA ASP A 75 -30.55 -29.85 37.31
C ASP A 75 -30.86 -28.54 36.57
N ALA A 76 -31.50 -27.58 37.23
CA ALA A 76 -31.74 -26.25 36.66
C ALA A 76 -30.44 -25.51 36.34
N ARG A 77 -29.43 -25.63 37.21
CA ARG A 77 -28.11 -25.04 36.99
C ARG A 77 -27.34 -25.72 35.87
N ALA A 78 -27.36 -27.04 35.81
CA ALA A 78 -26.75 -27.80 34.71
C ALA A 78 -27.40 -27.46 33.36
N ALA A 79 -28.72 -27.32 33.31
CA ALA A 79 -29.44 -26.88 32.12
C ALA A 79 -29.10 -25.44 31.72
N ALA A 80 -28.95 -24.52 32.68
CA ALA A 80 -28.54 -23.15 32.44
C ALA A 80 -27.10 -23.06 31.91
N ASP A 81 -26.18 -23.84 32.47
CA ASP A 81 -24.79 -23.90 32.01
C ASP A 81 -24.67 -24.56 30.63
N ALA A 82 -25.43 -25.62 30.36
CA ALA A 82 -25.53 -26.24 29.04
C ALA A 82 -26.10 -25.27 28.00
N GLY A 83 -27.15 -24.53 28.34
CA GLY A 83 -27.73 -23.50 27.49
C GLY A 83 -26.76 -22.33 27.21
N ARG A 84 -25.98 -21.92 28.21
CA ARG A 84 -24.95 -20.90 28.07
C ARG A 84 -23.80 -21.37 27.17
N LEU A 85 -23.33 -22.60 27.35
CA LEU A 85 -22.27 -23.21 26.52
C LEU A 85 -22.74 -23.41 25.09
N SER A 86 -23.95 -23.93 24.89
CA SER A 86 -24.56 -24.08 23.56
C SER A 86 -24.63 -22.74 22.83
N LYS A 87 -25.08 -21.66 23.48
CA LYS A 87 -25.10 -20.31 22.87
C LYS A 87 -23.72 -19.74 22.61
N LYS A 88 -22.74 -20.00 23.50
CA LYS A 88 -21.36 -19.53 23.35
C LYS A 88 -20.65 -20.19 22.16
N TYR A 89 -20.98 -21.45 21.85
CA TYR A 89 -20.35 -22.22 20.78
C TYR A 89 -21.22 -22.41 19.53
N ALA A 90 -22.48 -21.95 19.54
CA ALA A 90 -23.37 -22.03 18.37
C ALA A 90 -22.83 -21.30 17.13
N SER A 91 -21.99 -20.26 17.31
CA SER A 91 -21.31 -19.58 16.20
C SER A 91 -20.04 -20.31 15.70
N VAL A 92 -19.54 -21.28 16.46
CA VAL A 92 -18.36 -22.09 16.11
C VAL A 92 -18.78 -23.35 15.34
N GLU A 93 -19.97 -23.88 15.60
CA GLU A 93 -20.51 -25.10 14.97
C GLU A 93 -20.94 -24.90 13.50
N ALA A 94 -21.37 -23.68 13.13
CA ALA A 94 -21.82 -23.39 11.75
C ALA A 94 -20.69 -23.42 10.70
N SER A 95 -19.43 -23.46 11.13
CA SER A 95 -18.25 -23.45 10.23
C SER A 95 -17.50 -24.79 10.18
N ARG A 96 -18.04 -25.87 10.73
CA ARG A 96 -17.36 -27.19 10.72
C ARG A 96 -18.18 -28.25 10.00
N VAL A 97 -18.37 -28.04 8.69
CA VAL A 97 -18.61 -29.16 7.77
C VAL A 97 -17.26 -29.66 7.27
N SER A 98 -17.00 -30.93 7.62
CA SER A 98 -15.88 -31.80 7.25
C SER A 98 -15.12 -31.43 5.96
N GLN A 99 -13.83 -31.10 6.09
CA GLN A 99 -12.85 -31.30 5.02
C GLN A 99 -11.69 -32.14 5.54
N GLN A 100 -11.46 -33.27 4.86
CA GLN A 100 -10.24 -34.05 4.96
C GLN A 100 -9.03 -33.13 4.76
N GLN A 101 -8.06 -33.20 5.66
CA GLN A 101 -6.85 -32.39 5.61
C GLN A 101 -6.07 -32.63 4.30
N PRO A 102 -5.88 -31.62 3.44
CA PRO A 102 -4.69 -31.55 2.62
C PRO A 102 -3.51 -31.09 3.50
N SER A 103 -2.30 -31.47 3.10
CA SER A 103 -0.99 -30.98 3.57
C SER A 103 -1.01 -29.67 4.38
N LEU A 104 -0.26 -29.63 5.50
CA LEU A 104 0.04 -28.42 6.29
C LEU A 104 0.16 -27.19 5.37
N VAL A 105 -0.93 -26.43 5.26
CA VAL A 105 -0.98 -25.20 4.50
C VAL A 105 -0.19 -24.18 5.31
N ALA A 106 0.68 -23.41 4.65
CA ALA A 106 1.29 -22.23 5.27
C ALA A 106 0.19 -21.42 5.96
N ARG A 107 0.47 -20.89 7.16
CA ARG A 107 -0.54 -20.19 7.97
C ARG A 107 -1.29 -19.19 7.08
N ASP A 108 -2.62 -19.22 7.13
CA ASP A 108 -3.46 -18.23 6.47
C ASP A 108 -2.96 -16.82 6.82
N ASN A 109 -2.96 -15.95 5.80
CA ASN A 109 -2.50 -14.58 5.89
C ASN A 109 -3.14 -13.88 7.12
N THR A 110 -2.32 -13.36 8.03
CA THR A 110 -2.78 -12.72 9.27
C THR A 110 -3.34 -11.31 9.05
N TYR A 111 -3.23 -10.77 7.83
CA TYR A 111 -3.70 -9.43 7.51
C TYR A 111 -5.12 -9.44 6.93
N SER A 112 -5.85 -8.37 7.23
CA SER A 112 -7.10 -8.07 6.53
C SER A 112 -6.79 -7.70 5.08
N VAL A 113 -7.46 -8.35 4.14
CA VAL A 113 -7.36 -8.04 2.70
C VAL A 113 -8.75 -7.78 2.17
N VAL A 114 -9.04 -6.52 1.85
CA VAL A 114 -10.32 -6.11 1.28
C VAL A 114 -10.24 -6.25 -0.24
N SER A 115 -10.97 -7.24 -0.75
CA SER A 115 -11.02 -7.51 -2.18
C SER A 115 -11.77 -6.39 -2.94
N PRO A 116 -11.27 -5.98 -4.11
CA PRO A 116 -11.98 -5.05 -4.98
C PRO A 116 -13.17 -5.72 -5.67
N ALA A 117 -14.15 -4.91 -6.05
CA ALA A 117 -15.16 -5.28 -7.03
C ALA A 117 -14.49 -5.67 -8.36
N ALA A 118 -15.22 -6.40 -9.21
CA ALA A 118 -14.74 -6.72 -10.55
C ALA A 118 -14.37 -5.42 -11.29
N PRO A 119 -13.15 -5.32 -11.86
CA PRO A 119 -12.73 -4.14 -12.60
C PRO A 119 -13.70 -3.83 -13.73
N THR A 120 -13.99 -2.56 -13.91
CA THR A 120 -14.90 -2.09 -14.95
C THR A 120 -14.10 -1.53 -16.11
N GLY A 121 -14.50 -1.85 -17.34
CA GLY A 121 -14.06 -1.14 -18.54
C GLY A 121 -12.90 -1.78 -19.31
N THR A 122 -11.96 -0.94 -19.74
CA THR A 122 -10.89 -1.18 -20.74
C THR A 122 -10.06 -2.46 -20.53
N SER A 123 -9.39 -2.89 -21.61
CA SER A 123 -8.41 -3.97 -21.56
C SER A 123 -7.31 -3.66 -20.52
N HIS A 124 -6.92 -4.67 -19.75
CA HIS A 124 -5.83 -4.61 -18.74
C HIS A 124 -6.15 -3.85 -17.45
N ALA A 125 -7.44 -3.69 -17.14
CA ALA A 125 -7.90 -3.30 -15.83
C ALA A 125 -7.68 -4.40 -14.77
N VAL A 126 -7.16 -4.03 -13.60
CA VAL A 126 -6.92 -4.91 -12.45
C VAL A 126 -7.47 -4.26 -11.19
N GLY A 127 -8.16 -5.03 -10.36
CA GLY A 127 -8.72 -4.55 -9.11
C GLY A 127 -7.62 -4.30 -8.09
N VAL A 128 -7.71 -3.19 -7.37
CA VAL A 128 -6.75 -2.78 -6.34
C VAL A 128 -7.29 -3.21 -4.98
N PHE A 129 -6.58 -4.13 -4.35
CA PHE A 129 -6.82 -4.55 -2.98
C PHE A 129 -6.30 -3.50 -2.00
N GLN A 130 -6.80 -3.55 -0.77
CA GLN A 130 -6.30 -2.73 0.32
C GLN A 130 -6.31 -3.52 1.64
N ASP A 131 -5.63 -2.99 2.65
CA ASP A 131 -5.59 -3.57 4.01
C ASP A 131 -6.85 -3.31 4.86
N GLY A 132 -7.76 -2.45 4.39
CA GLY A 132 -8.96 -2.04 5.13
C GLY A 132 -8.71 -0.92 6.14
N THR A 133 -7.52 -0.32 6.09
CA THR A 133 -7.10 0.80 6.94
C THR A 133 -6.59 2.00 6.15
N ASP A 134 -6.65 1.96 4.82
CA ASP A 134 -6.14 2.98 3.89
C ASP A 134 -4.62 3.23 3.99
N PHE A 135 -3.83 2.24 4.44
CA PHE A 135 -2.38 2.38 4.56
C PHE A 135 -1.60 1.76 3.39
N SER A 136 -2.18 0.76 2.72
CA SER A 136 -1.54 0.08 1.60
C SER A 136 -2.54 -0.34 0.53
N TYR A 137 -2.17 -0.10 -0.73
CA TYR A 137 -2.92 -0.47 -1.92
C TYR A 137 -2.08 -1.35 -2.83
N PHE A 138 -2.59 -2.54 -3.14
CA PHE A 138 -1.80 -3.59 -3.80
C PHE A 138 -2.63 -4.37 -4.80
N VAL A 139 -1.96 -5.08 -5.70
CA VAL A 139 -2.61 -5.88 -6.75
C VAL A 139 -2.06 -7.29 -6.77
N GLN A 140 -2.87 -8.24 -7.24
CA GLN A 140 -2.36 -9.57 -7.52
C GLN A 140 -1.56 -9.59 -8.82
N VAL A 141 -0.28 -9.92 -8.71
CA VAL A 141 0.64 -10.11 -9.82
C VAL A 141 1.11 -11.56 -9.82
N LYS A 142 1.14 -12.19 -10.99
CA LYS A 142 1.55 -13.59 -11.09
C LYS A 142 3.00 -13.68 -11.55
N PHE A 143 3.78 -14.54 -10.92
CA PHE A 143 5.20 -14.74 -11.23
C PHE A 143 5.47 -16.14 -11.77
N GLY A 144 6.38 -16.19 -12.74
CA GLY A 144 6.99 -17.41 -13.25
C GLY A 144 6.09 -18.31 -14.08
N SER A 145 6.66 -19.44 -14.52
CA SER A 145 5.98 -20.40 -15.41
C SER A 145 4.72 -21.03 -14.79
N SER A 146 4.60 -21.06 -13.46
CA SER A 146 3.40 -21.55 -12.76
C SER A 146 2.29 -20.50 -12.61
N LYS A 147 2.60 -19.22 -12.92
CA LYS A 147 1.72 -18.08 -12.68
C LYS A 147 1.25 -18.00 -11.21
N LYS A 148 2.15 -18.22 -10.25
CA LYS A 148 1.86 -18.11 -8.81
C LYS A 148 1.54 -16.65 -8.45
N PRO A 149 0.38 -16.36 -7.84
CA PRO A 149 -0.02 -14.98 -7.49
C PRO A 149 0.70 -14.48 -6.23
N PHE A 150 1.03 -13.20 -6.22
CA PHE A 150 1.61 -12.44 -5.11
C PHE A 150 0.88 -11.10 -5.00
N TYR A 151 0.67 -10.61 -3.77
CA TYR A 151 0.19 -9.26 -3.53
C TYR A 151 1.35 -8.28 -3.63
N MET A 152 1.31 -7.37 -4.60
CA MET A 152 2.37 -6.40 -4.83
C MET A 152 1.86 -5.00 -4.57
N LEU A 153 2.55 -4.25 -3.69
CA LEU A 153 2.29 -2.82 -3.46
C LEU A 153 2.41 -2.06 -4.77
N LEU A 154 1.43 -1.19 -5.05
CA LEU A 154 1.52 -0.25 -6.16
C LEU A 154 2.33 0.96 -5.72
N ASP A 155 3.52 1.15 -6.26
CA ASP A 155 4.42 2.21 -5.80
C ASP A 155 4.89 3.07 -6.98
N SER A 156 4.29 4.25 -7.16
CA SER A 156 4.73 5.23 -8.17
C SER A 156 5.96 6.03 -7.74
N GLY A 157 6.36 6.01 -6.46
CA GLY A 157 7.64 6.54 -5.99
C GLY A 157 8.83 5.63 -6.32
N ALA A 158 8.62 4.32 -6.41
CA ALA A 158 9.67 3.34 -6.70
C ALA A 158 9.75 2.94 -8.17
N GLY A 159 10.98 2.91 -8.72
CA GLY A 159 11.25 2.36 -10.05
C GLY A 159 11.58 0.87 -10.07
N ASN A 160 11.68 0.25 -8.89
CA ASN A 160 12.12 -1.12 -8.76
C ASN A 160 10.98 -2.07 -8.40
N THR A 161 11.01 -3.25 -9.00
CA THR A 161 10.09 -4.35 -8.66
C THR A 161 10.85 -5.46 -7.94
N TRP A 162 10.32 -5.92 -6.81
CA TRP A 162 10.91 -7.03 -6.06
C TRP A 162 9.85 -7.84 -5.33
N VAL A 163 10.13 -9.13 -5.09
CA VAL A 163 9.28 -10.07 -4.33
C VAL A 163 10.13 -10.81 -3.30
N MET A 164 9.52 -11.21 -2.19
CA MET A 164 10.20 -12.01 -1.17
C MET A 164 10.68 -13.35 -1.75
N GLY A 165 11.97 -13.66 -1.60
CA GLY A 165 12.58 -14.86 -2.14
C GLY A 165 12.44 -16.06 -1.21
N SER A 166 12.38 -17.27 -1.78
CA SER A 166 12.22 -18.52 -1.03
C SER A 166 13.41 -18.88 -0.13
N THR A 167 14.53 -18.18 -0.27
CA THR A 167 15.73 -18.32 0.57
C THR A 167 15.81 -17.29 1.69
N CYS A 168 14.84 -16.37 1.77
CA CYS A 168 14.80 -15.34 2.80
C CYS A 168 14.25 -15.90 4.12
N ASP A 169 15.01 -15.74 5.20
CA ASP A 169 14.68 -16.19 6.56
C ASP A 169 14.35 -15.03 7.51
N SER A 170 14.25 -13.81 6.98
CA SER A 170 13.79 -12.65 7.75
C SER A 170 12.35 -12.85 8.21
N THR A 171 11.99 -12.33 9.39
CA THR A 171 10.61 -12.44 9.92
C THR A 171 9.54 -11.98 8.93
N ALA A 172 9.81 -10.93 8.13
CA ALA A 172 8.90 -10.51 7.07
C ALA A 172 8.66 -11.63 6.05
N CYS A 173 9.71 -12.31 5.58
CA CYS A 173 9.61 -13.39 4.61
C CYS A 173 8.91 -14.65 5.15
N GLU A 174 9.04 -14.93 6.45
CA GLU A 174 8.31 -16.04 7.10
C GLU A 174 6.79 -15.78 7.19
N MET A 175 6.37 -14.51 7.18
CA MET A 175 4.97 -14.10 7.28
C MET A 175 4.28 -13.93 5.91
N HIS A 176 5.04 -13.91 4.81
CA HIS A 176 4.55 -13.60 3.48
C HIS A 176 4.77 -14.75 2.50
N SER A 177 4.14 -14.65 1.34
CA SER A 177 4.39 -15.56 0.23
C SER A 177 5.79 -15.33 -0.32
N THR A 178 6.52 -16.41 -0.56
CA THR A 178 7.85 -16.34 -1.18
C THR A 178 7.87 -16.95 -2.57
N PHE A 179 8.76 -16.46 -3.42
CA PHE A 179 8.99 -16.92 -4.78
C PHE A 179 10.36 -17.58 -4.92
N GLY A 180 10.46 -18.67 -5.68
CA GLY A 180 11.76 -19.29 -5.95
C GLY A 180 11.73 -20.39 -7.00
N PRO A 181 12.83 -21.18 -7.12
CA PRO A 181 12.98 -22.19 -8.16
C PRO A 181 11.91 -23.28 -8.16
N ALA A 182 11.28 -23.55 -7.01
CA ALA A 182 10.16 -24.50 -6.92
C ALA A 182 8.88 -23.97 -7.59
N ASP A 183 8.72 -22.64 -7.67
CA ASP A 183 7.53 -21.99 -8.22
C ASP A 183 7.66 -21.73 -9.73
N SER A 184 8.86 -21.82 -10.31
CA SER A 184 9.04 -21.50 -11.72
C SER A 184 10.20 -22.24 -12.38
N LYS A 185 9.89 -22.89 -13.50
CA LYS A 185 10.87 -23.56 -14.38
C LYS A 185 11.58 -22.56 -15.29
N THR A 186 11.09 -21.33 -15.39
CA THR A 186 11.66 -20.27 -16.23
C THR A 186 12.48 -19.25 -15.45
N LEU A 187 12.52 -19.37 -14.11
CA LEU A 187 13.29 -18.51 -13.24
C LEU A 187 14.78 -18.63 -13.53
N LYS A 188 15.44 -17.50 -13.75
CA LYS A 188 16.89 -17.40 -13.83
C LYS A 188 17.38 -16.42 -12.77
N THR A 189 18.03 -16.93 -11.72
CA THR A 189 18.69 -16.08 -10.74
C THR A 189 20.06 -15.63 -11.27
N SER A 190 20.41 -14.38 -11.00
CA SER A 190 21.71 -13.79 -11.31
C SER A 190 22.61 -13.80 -10.07
N THR A 191 23.91 -13.66 -10.27
CA THR A 191 24.87 -13.39 -9.19
C THR A 191 24.96 -11.90 -8.83
N ASN A 192 24.24 -11.04 -9.55
CA ASN A 192 24.21 -9.61 -9.27
C ASN A 192 23.27 -9.34 -8.10
N ASP A 193 23.79 -8.70 -7.07
CA ASP A 193 23.00 -8.31 -5.90
C ASP A 193 22.23 -7.01 -6.16
N PHE A 194 21.15 -6.83 -5.40
CA PHE A 194 20.45 -5.55 -5.28
C PHE A 194 20.22 -5.22 -3.80
N ALA A 195 20.17 -3.93 -3.50
CA ALA A 195 19.81 -3.40 -2.19
C ALA A 195 19.01 -2.13 -2.39
N ILE A 196 17.86 -2.02 -1.71
CA ILE A 196 16.98 -0.86 -1.78
C ILE A 196 16.58 -0.47 -0.36
N ALA A 197 16.65 0.82 -0.07
CA ALA A 197 16.13 1.42 1.15
C ALA A 197 15.04 2.43 0.76
N TYR A 198 13.86 2.27 1.37
CA TYR A 198 12.72 3.16 1.22
C TYR A 198 12.66 4.13 2.40
N GLY A 199 11.73 5.10 2.37
CA GLY A 199 11.44 5.93 3.54
C GLY A 199 11.02 5.09 4.76
N THR A 200 10.41 3.93 4.54
CA THR A 200 10.13 2.92 5.56
C THR A 200 10.40 1.53 4.99
N GLY A 201 11.45 0.88 5.50
CA GLY A 201 11.82 -0.48 5.11
C GLY A 201 13.00 -0.58 4.15
N GLN A 202 13.64 -1.74 4.15
CA GLN A 202 14.77 -2.04 3.28
C GLN A 202 14.81 -3.52 2.91
N VAL A 203 15.30 -3.80 1.70
CA VAL A 203 15.47 -5.15 1.17
C VAL A 203 16.85 -5.32 0.55
N LYS A 204 17.38 -6.54 0.63
CA LYS A 204 18.57 -6.97 -0.09
C LYS A 204 18.35 -8.35 -0.68
N GLY A 205 19.01 -8.66 -1.79
CA GLY A 205 18.94 -9.97 -2.40
C GLY A 205 19.63 -9.99 -3.75
N GLN A 206 19.15 -10.85 -4.63
CA GLN A 206 19.73 -11.05 -5.96
C GLN A 206 18.76 -10.62 -7.05
N LEU A 207 19.28 -10.18 -8.18
CA LEU A 207 18.48 -9.98 -9.38
C LEU A 207 18.05 -11.32 -9.96
N ALA A 208 16.84 -11.38 -10.49
CA ALA A 208 16.29 -12.56 -11.14
C ALA A 208 15.49 -12.16 -12.39
N ASP A 209 15.53 -13.01 -13.42
CA ASP A 209 14.72 -12.88 -14.62
C ASP A 209 13.64 -13.94 -14.64
N ASP A 210 12.39 -13.52 -14.81
CA ASP A 210 11.27 -14.40 -15.09
C ASP A 210 10.11 -13.63 -15.75
N THR A 211 9.00 -14.33 -15.99
CA THR A 211 7.75 -13.73 -16.49
C THR A 211 6.93 -13.19 -15.33
N ILE A 212 6.47 -11.95 -15.46
CA ILE A 212 5.50 -11.29 -14.57
C ILE A 212 4.20 -11.10 -15.37
N SER A 213 3.06 -11.45 -14.77
CA SER A 213 1.74 -11.30 -15.37
C SER A 213 0.82 -10.40 -14.54
N ILE A 214 0.28 -9.35 -15.15
CA ILE A 214 -0.67 -8.42 -14.53
C ILE A 214 -1.72 -7.98 -15.57
N GLY A 215 -3.01 -8.03 -15.24
CA GLY A 215 -4.07 -7.57 -16.17
C GLY A 215 -4.10 -8.30 -17.52
N GLY A 216 -3.65 -9.57 -17.54
CA GLY A 216 -3.52 -10.35 -18.77
C GLY A 216 -2.30 -9.97 -19.63
N LEU A 217 -1.45 -9.06 -19.17
CA LEU A 217 -0.17 -8.71 -19.79
C LEU A 217 0.91 -9.62 -19.23
N ASP A 218 1.56 -10.40 -20.08
CA ASP A 218 2.72 -11.22 -19.72
C ASP A 218 3.99 -10.49 -20.19
N VAL A 219 4.92 -10.18 -19.27
CA VAL A 219 6.19 -9.52 -19.58
C VAL A 219 7.35 -10.28 -18.95
N LYS A 220 8.43 -10.48 -19.70
CA LYS A 220 9.68 -10.99 -19.14
C LYS A 220 10.51 -9.81 -18.66
N MET A 221 10.89 -9.79 -17.39
CA MET A 221 11.66 -8.70 -16.82
C MET A 221 12.60 -9.16 -15.71
N THR A 222 13.64 -8.36 -15.46
CA THR A 222 14.51 -8.50 -14.30
C THR A 222 13.84 -7.85 -13.09
N PHE A 223 13.78 -8.55 -11.96
CA PHE A 223 13.25 -8.05 -10.69
C PHE A 223 14.14 -8.49 -9.52
N GLY A 224 13.94 -7.89 -8.35
CA GLY A 224 14.64 -8.28 -7.13
C GLY A 224 14.02 -9.53 -6.50
N LEU A 225 14.84 -10.55 -6.25
CA LEU A 225 14.50 -11.70 -5.43
C LEU A 225 15.13 -11.52 -4.04
N THR A 226 14.33 -11.08 -3.09
CA THR A 226 14.81 -10.66 -1.77
C THR A 226 15.33 -11.84 -0.96
N GLY A 227 16.52 -11.71 -0.38
CA GLY A 227 17.11 -12.61 0.60
C GLY A 227 17.05 -12.08 2.04
N GLU A 228 16.93 -10.76 2.21
CA GLU A 228 16.77 -10.09 3.51
C GLU A 228 15.71 -8.99 3.40
N ALA A 229 14.76 -8.94 4.34
CA ALA A 229 13.74 -7.91 4.41
C ALA A 229 13.63 -7.36 5.84
N SER A 230 13.55 -6.04 5.99
CA SER A 230 13.40 -5.42 7.32
C SER A 230 12.05 -5.74 7.96
N LYS A 231 11.98 -5.59 9.28
CA LYS A 231 10.75 -5.82 10.06
C LYS A 231 9.63 -4.83 9.74
N ASP A 232 9.92 -3.72 9.06
CA ASP A 232 8.90 -2.76 8.65
C ASP A 232 7.81 -3.43 7.80
N PHE A 233 8.21 -4.37 6.93
CA PHE A 233 7.30 -5.14 6.08
C PHE A 233 6.40 -6.12 6.86
N THR A 234 6.61 -6.36 8.17
CA THR A 234 5.67 -7.16 8.98
C THR A 234 4.39 -6.39 9.35
N HIS A 235 4.24 -5.14 8.93
CA HIS A 235 3.04 -4.34 9.19
C HIS A 235 2.07 -4.31 8.01
N PHE A 236 2.45 -4.88 6.86
CA PHE A 236 1.71 -4.78 5.61
C PHE A 236 1.35 -6.15 5.06
N PRO A 237 0.27 -6.28 4.26
CA PRO A 237 -0.17 -7.55 3.69
C PRO A 237 0.52 -7.97 2.39
N PHE A 238 1.35 -7.12 1.80
CA PHE A 238 1.93 -7.35 0.47
C PHE A 238 3.23 -8.15 0.53
N ASP A 239 3.43 -9.02 -0.46
CA ASP A 239 4.59 -9.91 -0.60
C ASP A 239 5.78 -9.24 -1.32
N GLY A 240 5.60 -8.02 -1.82
CA GLY A 240 6.62 -7.27 -2.55
C GLY A 240 6.13 -5.91 -3.04
N ILE A 241 6.98 -5.20 -3.78
CA ILE A 241 6.67 -3.91 -4.39
C ILE A 241 6.70 -4.03 -5.91
N LEU A 242 5.68 -3.51 -6.58
CA LEU A 242 5.62 -3.29 -8.02
C LEU A 242 5.93 -1.81 -8.30
N GLY A 243 7.15 -1.54 -8.77
CA GLY A 243 7.60 -0.19 -9.09
C GLY A 243 6.96 0.38 -10.36
N LEU A 244 6.36 1.57 -10.24
CA LEU A 244 5.64 2.31 -11.29
C LEU A 244 6.22 3.70 -11.56
N SER A 245 7.33 4.08 -10.92
CA SER A 245 8.07 5.29 -11.29
C SER A 245 8.69 5.18 -12.69
N MET A 246 9.09 6.29 -13.30
CA MET A 246 9.86 6.26 -14.56
C MET A 246 11.38 6.16 -14.33
N ASN A 247 11.82 6.35 -13.08
CA ASN A 247 13.23 6.24 -12.72
C ASN A 247 13.72 4.79 -12.90
N LYS A 248 15.02 4.66 -13.18
CA LYS A 248 15.67 3.36 -13.38
C LYS A 248 16.42 2.96 -12.12
N GLY A 249 16.45 1.68 -11.85
CA GLY A 249 17.19 1.12 -10.72
C GLY A 249 17.91 -0.17 -11.10
N PRO A 250 18.34 -0.98 -10.12
CA PRO A 250 18.98 -2.27 -10.37
C PRO A 250 18.05 -3.29 -11.07
N THR A 251 16.74 -3.08 -11.03
CA THR A 251 15.75 -3.96 -11.67
C THR A 251 15.22 -3.38 -12.99
N GLY A 252 14.49 -4.17 -13.76
CA GLY A 252 13.75 -3.70 -14.93
C GLY A 252 12.60 -2.79 -14.51
N ASN A 253 12.42 -1.69 -15.24
CA ASN A 253 11.28 -0.81 -15.05
C ASN A 253 10.04 -1.41 -15.73
N MET A 254 8.97 -1.69 -14.98
CA MET A 254 7.79 -2.42 -15.46
C MET A 254 7.16 -1.76 -16.70
N LEU A 255 6.88 -0.47 -16.59
CA LEU A 255 6.22 0.33 -17.62
C LEU A 255 7.05 0.42 -18.91
N GLN A 256 8.34 0.69 -18.78
CA GLN A 256 9.27 0.70 -19.91
C GLN A 256 9.41 -0.69 -20.56
N THR A 257 9.44 -1.75 -19.77
CA THR A 257 9.60 -3.13 -20.28
C THR A 257 8.36 -3.57 -21.07
N LEU A 258 7.17 -3.25 -20.58
CA LEU A 258 5.91 -3.49 -21.31
C LEU A 258 5.89 -2.75 -22.66
N LYS A 259 6.24 -1.45 -22.64
CA LYS A 259 6.27 -0.62 -23.85
C LYS A 259 7.31 -1.10 -24.85
N ALA A 260 8.54 -1.36 -24.40
CA ALA A 260 9.64 -1.83 -25.25
C ALA A 260 9.37 -3.22 -25.84
N GLY A 261 8.65 -4.07 -25.11
CA GLY A 261 8.18 -5.38 -25.61
C GLY A 261 7.01 -5.31 -26.59
N GLY A 262 6.45 -4.12 -26.86
CA GLY A 262 5.25 -3.96 -27.69
C GLY A 262 3.99 -4.57 -27.08
N ILE A 263 4.01 -4.86 -25.77
CA ILE A 263 2.91 -5.49 -25.03
C ILE A 263 1.78 -4.48 -24.76
N ILE A 264 2.15 -3.21 -24.55
CA ILE A 264 1.22 -2.08 -24.49
C ILE A 264 1.55 -1.06 -25.59
N SER A 265 0.50 -0.46 -26.17
CA SER A 265 0.65 0.57 -27.21
C SER A 265 1.12 1.91 -26.67
N THR A 266 0.82 2.20 -25.41
CA THR A 266 0.95 3.51 -24.75
C THR A 266 1.52 3.31 -23.36
N ASN A 267 2.55 4.08 -23.01
CA ASN A 267 3.19 4.00 -21.70
C ASN A 267 2.42 4.84 -20.67
N VAL A 268 1.19 4.42 -20.40
CA VAL A 268 0.22 5.13 -19.57
C VAL A 268 -0.37 4.15 -18.57
N PHE A 269 -0.58 4.58 -17.33
CA PHE A 269 -1.45 3.87 -16.40
C PHE A 269 -2.37 4.84 -15.66
N SER A 270 -3.52 4.34 -15.21
CA SER A 270 -4.42 5.11 -14.35
C SER A 270 -4.82 4.36 -13.12
N LEU A 271 -5.08 5.10 -12.04
CA LEU A 271 -5.43 4.60 -10.72
C LEU A 271 -6.68 5.29 -10.18
N THR A 272 -7.52 4.48 -9.55
CA THR A 272 -8.56 4.91 -8.63
C THR A 272 -8.35 4.13 -7.33
N LEU A 273 -8.26 4.81 -6.20
CA LEU A 273 -8.14 4.18 -4.89
C LEU A 273 -9.47 4.28 -4.14
N SER A 274 -9.80 3.25 -3.37
CA SER A 274 -11.02 3.22 -2.57
C SER A 274 -10.74 3.45 -1.10
N ARG A 275 -11.52 4.34 -0.49
CA ARG A 275 -11.50 4.55 0.95
C ARG A 275 -12.15 3.39 1.69
N ALA A 276 -11.46 2.79 2.65
CA ALA A 276 -11.93 1.70 3.51
C ALA A 276 -13.28 2.01 4.15
N SER A 277 -13.43 3.23 4.65
CA SER A 277 -14.65 3.67 5.33
C SER A 277 -15.86 3.83 4.39
N ASP A 278 -15.70 3.71 3.07
CA ASP A 278 -16.83 3.67 2.13
C ASP A 278 -17.53 2.30 2.10
N GLY A 279 -16.96 1.28 2.74
CA GLY A 279 -17.58 -0.05 2.88
C GLY A 279 -17.64 -0.89 1.60
N TYR A 280 -17.14 -0.37 0.48
CA TYR A 280 -16.95 -1.10 -0.76
C TYR A 280 -15.64 -0.66 -1.41
N ASN A 281 -14.94 -1.61 -2.04
CA ASN A 281 -13.69 -1.35 -2.73
C ASN A 281 -13.91 -1.43 -4.25
N ASN A 282 -13.83 -0.31 -4.96
CA ASN A 282 -13.76 -0.21 -6.42
C ASN A 282 -12.42 0.30 -6.92
N GLY A 283 -11.36 0.08 -6.13
CA GLY A 283 -10.02 0.45 -6.53
C GLY A 283 -9.64 -0.30 -7.80
N GLN A 284 -9.01 0.39 -8.73
CA GLN A 284 -8.62 -0.17 -10.01
C GLN A 284 -7.34 0.50 -10.53
N ILE A 285 -6.44 -0.31 -11.08
CA ILE A 285 -5.35 0.13 -11.95
C ILE A 285 -5.67 -0.30 -13.38
N THR A 286 -5.40 0.57 -14.35
CA THR A 286 -5.45 0.24 -15.78
C THR A 286 -4.07 0.47 -16.36
N ILE A 287 -3.52 -0.52 -17.06
CA ILE A 287 -2.18 -0.44 -17.65
C ILE A 287 -2.30 -0.34 -19.16
N GLY A 288 -1.54 0.56 -19.78
CA GLY A 288 -1.62 0.87 -21.19
C GLY A 288 -2.63 1.96 -21.54
N GLY A 289 -3.29 2.59 -20.56
CA GLY A 289 -4.31 3.61 -20.81
C GLY A 289 -5.12 3.97 -19.55
N TYR A 290 -6.31 4.51 -19.79
CA TYR A 290 -7.27 4.88 -18.75
C TYR A 290 -8.70 4.74 -19.27
N GLU A 291 -9.66 4.62 -18.35
CA GLU A 291 -11.06 4.37 -18.70
C GLU A 291 -11.70 5.51 -19.49
N SER A 292 -12.49 5.15 -20.51
CA SER A 292 -13.20 6.14 -21.34
C SER A 292 -14.25 6.96 -20.55
N SER A 293 -14.68 6.45 -19.40
CA SER A 293 -15.58 7.13 -18.46
C SER A 293 -14.90 8.29 -17.73
N VAL A 294 -13.57 8.34 -17.68
CA VAL A 294 -12.83 9.45 -17.07
C VAL A 294 -12.93 10.67 -17.99
N LYS A 295 -13.59 11.72 -17.50
CA LYS A 295 -13.82 12.98 -18.21
C LYS A 295 -13.13 14.12 -17.48
N ASN A 296 -13.00 15.28 -18.14
CA ASN A 296 -12.51 16.52 -17.52
C ASN A 296 -11.13 16.38 -16.85
N VAL A 297 -10.24 15.59 -17.47
CA VAL A 297 -8.87 15.41 -16.97
C VAL A 297 -8.10 16.72 -17.08
N VAL A 298 -7.59 17.19 -15.95
CA VAL A 298 -6.64 18.31 -15.90
C VAL A 298 -5.25 17.73 -15.99
N TRP A 299 -4.53 18.09 -17.04
CA TRP A 299 -3.16 17.66 -17.26
C TRP A 299 -2.15 18.68 -16.73
N THR A 300 -1.12 18.18 -16.07
CA THR A 300 0.02 18.96 -15.59
C THR A 300 1.30 18.27 -16.05
N ALA A 301 2.15 19.00 -16.77
CA ALA A 301 3.45 18.49 -17.21
C ALA A 301 4.38 18.26 -16.02
N ILE A 302 5.20 17.22 -16.09
CA ILE A 302 6.22 16.92 -15.10
C ILE A 302 7.20 18.10 -15.04
N ALA A 303 7.58 18.46 -13.82
CA ALA A 303 8.52 19.55 -13.60
C ALA A 303 9.89 19.20 -14.21
N PRO A 304 10.55 20.12 -14.93
CA PRO A 304 11.89 19.85 -15.47
C PRO A 304 12.92 19.43 -14.42
N SER A 305 12.75 19.87 -13.17
CA SER A 305 13.60 19.51 -12.03
C SER A 305 13.34 18.11 -11.45
N ALA A 306 12.32 17.39 -11.93
CA ALA A 306 11.88 16.11 -11.36
C ALA A 306 12.72 14.90 -11.79
N ASN A 307 13.72 15.06 -12.68
CA ASN A 307 14.66 13.99 -13.06
C ASN A 307 14.02 12.64 -13.44
N SER A 308 12.88 12.66 -14.15
CA SER A 308 12.08 11.44 -14.49
C SER A 308 11.35 10.81 -13.30
N GLU A 309 10.95 11.61 -12.32
CA GLU A 309 10.03 11.20 -11.26
C GLU A 309 8.65 11.82 -11.50
N TRP A 310 7.62 11.24 -10.89
CA TRP A 310 6.24 11.71 -10.99
C TRP A 310 5.99 12.96 -10.13
N ALA A 311 6.71 14.04 -10.44
CA ALA A 311 6.57 15.32 -9.77
C ALA A 311 6.09 16.43 -10.72
N ILE A 312 5.07 17.16 -10.28
CA ILE A 312 4.39 18.19 -11.07
C ILE A 312 4.33 19.52 -10.30
N PRO A 313 4.33 20.67 -11.00
CA PRO A 313 4.13 21.98 -10.35
C PRO A 313 2.82 22.02 -9.56
N MET A 314 2.91 22.50 -8.33
CA MET A 314 1.81 22.61 -7.37
C MET A 314 1.53 24.09 -7.08
N GLY A 315 0.25 24.44 -7.06
CA GLY A 315 -0.25 25.75 -6.64
C GLY A 315 -0.48 25.84 -5.13
N ASP A 316 -1.35 26.76 -4.73
CA ASP A 316 -1.69 26.96 -3.33
C ASP A 316 -2.44 25.75 -2.73
N MET A 317 -2.55 25.70 -1.41
CA MET A 317 -3.55 24.91 -0.70
C MET A 317 -4.56 25.83 -0.04
N GLN A 318 -5.82 25.41 0.01
CA GLN A 318 -6.90 26.16 0.65
C GLN A 318 -7.60 25.34 1.72
N TYR A 319 -8.04 26.03 2.77
CA TYR A 319 -9.01 25.53 3.75
C TYR A 319 -10.16 26.53 3.84
N ASP A 320 -11.39 26.05 3.73
CA ASP A 320 -12.60 26.88 3.75
C ASP A 320 -12.55 28.12 2.83
N GLY A 321 -12.05 27.92 1.60
CA GLY A 321 -11.91 28.98 0.60
C GLY A 321 -10.78 29.99 0.85
N THR A 322 -10.07 29.89 1.97
CA THR A 322 -8.92 30.74 2.29
C THR A 322 -7.62 30.04 1.89
N GLY A 323 -6.73 30.76 1.19
CA GLY A 323 -5.43 30.25 0.73
C GLY A 323 -4.34 30.31 1.79
N ALA A 324 -3.48 29.30 1.79
CA ALA A 324 -2.29 29.23 2.66
C ALA A 324 -1.13 30.08 2.14
N GLY A 325 -1.20 30.54 0.88
CA GLY A 325 -0.15 31.34 0.25
C GLY A 325 1.07 30.51 -0.20
N ILE A 326 0.89 29.22 -0.44
CA ILE A 326 1.94 28.33 -0.93
C ILE A 326 2.22 28.66 -2.40
N THR A 327 3.49 28.84 -2.73
CA THR A 327 3.94 29.16 -4.10
C THR A 327 5.27 28.49 -4.42
N GLY A 328 5.53 28.26 -5.72
CA GLY A 328 6.84 27.78 -6.18
C GLY A 328 7.17 26.34 -5.75
N ARG A 329 6.16 25.49 -5.54
CA ARG A 329 6.34 24.09 -5.13
C ARG A 329 6.15 23.13 -6.30
N ILE A 330 6.79 21.97 -6.18
CA ILE A 330 6.42 20.77 -6.91
C ILE A 330 5.88 19.74 -5.91
N ALA A 331 5.04 18.83 -6.40
CA ALA A 331 4.51 17.72 -5.64
C ALA A 331 4.85 16.40 -6.32
N TYR A 332 5.54 15.50 -5.61
CA TYR A 332 5.72 14.10 -5.95
C TYR A 332 4.42 13.36 -5.68
N ILE A 333 3.96 12.59 -6.65
CA ILE A 333 2.69 11.86 -6.60
C ILE A 333 3.00 10.37 -6.42
N ASP A 334 2.73 9.86 -5.22
CA ASP A 334 3.27 8.57 -4.77
C ASP A 334 2.23 7.65 -4.15
N THR A 335 1.87 6.59 -4.86
CA THR A 335 0.92 5.57 -4.40
C THR A 335 1.50 4.61 -3.36
N GLY A 336 2.83 4.63 -3.16
CA GLY A 336 3.51 3.87 -2.11
C GLY A 336 3.50 4.57 -0.75
N THR A 337 2.97 5.79 -0.69
CA THR A 337 2.94 6.61 0.52
C THR A 337 1.50 6.83 0.99
N SER A 338 1.20 6.57 2.28
CA SER A 338 -0.16 6.73 2.81
C SER A 338 -0.53 8.20 3.08
N PHE A 339 0.44 9.02 3.55
CA PHE A 339 0.21 10.39 4.03
C PHE A 339 0.63 11.48 3.04
N ALA A 340 0.41 12.73 3.41
CA ALA A 340 0.98 13.87 2.70
C ALA A 340 2.08 14.51 3.55
N PHE A 341 3.21 14.82 2.92
CA PHE A 341 4.39 15.40 3.55
C PHE A 341 4.79 16.66 2.79
N GLY A 342 5.13 17.73 3.50
CA GLY A 342 5.53 18.98 2.87
C GLY A 342 6.39 19.85 3.77
N PRO A 343 6.92 20.96 3.23
CA PRO A 343 7.73 21.91 3.99
C PRO A 343 7.01 22.36 5.26
N ALA A 344 7.71 22.33 6.39
CA ALA A 344 7.12 22.64 7.70
C ALA A 344 6.44 24.02 7.72
N ALA A 345 7.00 25.00 6.99
CA ALA A 345 6.42 26.33 6.84
C ALA A 345 5.08 26.32 6.07
N ASP A 346 5.00 25.56 4.98
CA ASP A 346 3.78 25.43 4.16
C ASP A 346 2.67 24.74 4.96
N VAL A 347 3.01 23.64 5.63
CA VAL A 347 2.08 22.89 6.48
C VAL A 347 1.60 23.75 7.65
N ALA A 348 2.50 24.52 8.29
CA ALA A 348 2.12 25.47 9.33
C ALA A 348 1.22 26.59 8.81
N ALA A 349 1.45 27.10 7.59
CA ALA A 349 0.61 28.11 6.97
C ALA A 349 -0.81 27.60 6.73
N LEU A 350 -0.96 26.37 6.21
CA LEU A 350 -2.25 25.74 6.02
C LEU A 350 -2.98 25.50 7.35
N HIS A 351 -2.31 24.92 8.36
CA HIS A 351 -2.96 24.63 9.65
C HIS A 351 -3.35 25.87 10.44
N LYS A 352 -2.72 27.04 10.20
CA LYS A 352 -3.18 28.33 10.77
C LYS A 352 -4.58 28.73 10.29
N LEU A 353 -5.02 28.23 9.14
CA LEU A 353 -6.36 28.49 8.60
C LEU A 353 -7.44 27.63 9.27
N ILE A 354 -7.05 26.54 9.95
CA ILE A 354 -7.96 25.57 10.54
C ILE A 354 -8.25 26.01 12.00
N PRO A 355 -9.48 26.44 12.32
CA PRO A 355 -9.82 26.84 13.68
C PRO A 355 -9.56 25.71 14.67
N GLY A 356 -8.88 26.01 15.78
CA GLY A 356 -8.59 25.02 16.83
C GLY A 356 -7.42 24.06 16.51
N ALA A 357 -6.80 24.16 15.34
CA ALA A 357 -5.61 23.38 15.03
C ALA A 357 -4.41 23.78 15.90
N LYS A 358 -3.61 22.78 16.28
CA LYS A 358 -2.42 22.95 17.14
C LYS A 358 -1.31 22.04 16.67
N VAL A 359 -0.09 22.56 16.59
CA VAL A 359 1.10 21.75 16.37
C VAL A 359 1.32 20.83 17.59
N SER A 360 1.67 19.58 17.34
CA SER A 360 2.06 18.62 18.36
C SER A 360 3.47 18.90 18.90
N SER A 361 3.85 18.24 19.99
CA SER A 361 5.17 18.40 20.62
C SER A 361 6.36 17.98 19.75
N ASP A 362 6.12 17.19 18.70
CA ASP A 362 7.14 16.79 17.73
C ASP A 362 7.48 17.88 16.71
N GLY A 363 6.69 18.97 16.66
CA GLY A 363 6.87 20.07 15.71
C GLY A 363 6.51 19.73 14.26
N VAL A 364 6.05 18.51 13.98
CA VAL A 364 5.81 17.97 12.63
C VAL A 364 4.34 17.62 12.42
N THR A 365 3.68 17.07 13.44
CA THR A 365 2.28 16.67 13.37
C THR A 365 1.35 17.74 13.92
N TYR A 366 0.07 17.67 13.53
CA TYR A 366 -0.95 18.62 13.97
C TYR A 366 -2.17 17.90 14.53
N GLN A 367 -2.69 18.45 15.62
CA GLN A 367 -4.00 18.15 16.16
C GLN A 367 -5.01 19.12 15.57
N VAL A 368 -6.20 18.63 15.23
CA VAL A 368 -7.30 19.39 14.61
C VAL A 368 -8.63 18.99 15.24
N PRO A 369 -9.68 19.83 15.21
CA PRO A 369 -11.00 19.40 15.65
C PRO A 369 -11.55 18.27 14.78
N CYS A 370 -12.06 17.21 15.40
CA CYS A 370 -12.63 16.07 14.66
C CYS A 370 -13.93 16.40 13.92
N ASP A 371 -14.60 17.50 14.28
CA ASP A 371 -15.88 17.93 13.73
C ASP A 371 -15.74 18.86 12.52
N SER A 372 -14.52 19.10 12.02
CA SER A 372 -14.32 19.83 10.76
C SER A 372 -14.95 19.07 9.58
N ASP A 373 -15.82 19.74 8.85
CA ASP A 373 -16.49 19.25 7.65
C ASP A 373 -15.93 19.88 6.36
N HIS A 374 -14.90 20.74 6.48
CA HIS A 374 -14.31 21.46 5.36
C HIS A 374 -13.24 20.64 4.64
N GLU A 375 -13.29 20.67 3.32
CA GLU A 375 -12.26 20.09 2.45
C GLU A 375 -10.98 20.94 2.46
N ILE A 376 -9.83 20.27 2.36
CA ILE A 376 -8.59 20.92 1.94
C ILE A 376 -8.52 20.85 0.42
N LYS A 377 -8.26 21.97 -0.25
CA LYS A 377 -8.10 21.98 -1.72
C LYS A 377 -6.64 22.18 -2.09
N ILE A 378 -6.16 21.39 -3.03
CA ILE A 378 -4.83 21.55 -3.64
C ILE A 378 -4.98 21.95 -5.11
N PHE A 379 -4.12 22.84 -5.58
CA PHE A 379 -4.22 23.37 -6.94
C PHE A 379 -3.17 22.77 -7.87
N PHE A 380 -3.63 22.29 -9.03
CA PHE A 380 -2.78 21.85 -10.14
C PHE A 380 -3.26 22.50 -11.44
N SER A 381 -2.35 23.12 -12.20
CA SER A 381 -2.70 23.85 -13.42
C SER A 381 -3.88 24.84 -13.24
N GLY A 382 -3.96 25.49 -12.08
CA GLY A 382 -5.05 26.43 -11.73
C GLY A 382 -6.39 25.79 -11.36
N THR A 383 -6.50 24.46 -11.37
CA THR A 383 -7.70 23.73 -10.95
C THR A 383 -7.57 23.21 -9.53
N ALA A 384 -8.61 23.39 -8.72
CA ALA A 384 -8.67 22.88 -7.35
C ALA A 384 -9.14 21.43 -7.31
N PHE A 385 -8.44 20.60 -6.53
CA PHE A 385 -8.82 19.23 -6.20
C PHE A 385 -9.04 19.14 -4.70
N ALA A 386 -10.23 18.70 -4.30
CA ALA A 386 -10.60 18.59 -2.90
C ALA A 386 -10.09 17.29 -2.26
N ILE A 387 -9.65 17.39 -1.01
CA ILE A 387 -9.32 16.30 -0.12
C ILE A 387 -10.40 16.27 0.95
N SER A 388 -11.11 15.15 1.06
CA SER A 388 -12.18 14.98 2.04
C SER A 388 -11.65 15.08 3.48
N PRO A 389 -12.42 15.66 4.44
CA PRO A 389 -12.19 15.51 5.88
C PRO A 389 -11.88 14.08 6.33
N ARG A 390 -12.48 13.10 5.67
CA ARG A 390 -12.30 11.67 5.95
C ARG A 390 -10.91 11.14 5.58
N ASP A 391 -10.14 11.89 4.79
CA ASP A 391 -8.80 11.53 4.35
C ASP A 391 -7.72 12.43 4.94
N TRP A 392 -7.97 13.74 5.07
CA TRP A 392 -6.98 14.64 5.68
C TRP A 392 -6.98 14.59 7.21
N MET A 393 -8.00 13.99 7.84
CA MET A 393 -8.03 13.74 9.29
C MET A 393 -8.07 12.24 9.62
N SER A 394 -7.46 11.89 10.74
CA SER A 394 -7.59 10.57 11.37
C SER A 394 -7.85 10.68 12.87
N GLY A 395 -8.63 9.74 13.41
CA GLY A 395 -8.98 9.68 14.83
C GLY A 395 -10.47 9.82 15.09
N SER A 396 -10.81 9.94 16.38
CA SER A 396 -12.19 10.01 16.86
C SER A 396 -12.25 10.80 18.16
N GLY A 397 -13.42 11.35 18.50
CA GLY A 397 -13.62 12.15 19.71
C GLY A 397 -13.66 13.64 19.38
N THR A 398 -13.05 14.47 20.21
CA THR A 398 -13.02 15.93 20.00
C THR A 398 -11.79 16.39 19.21
N THR A 399 -10.69 15.64 19.30
CA THR A 399 -9.40 16.01 18.73
C THR A 399 -8.89 14.89 17.83
N CYS A 400 -8.69 15.21 16.56
CA CYS A 400 -8.17 14.34 15.53
C CYS A 400 -6.74 14.74 15.18
N LYS A 401 -6.04 13.88 14.43
CA LYS A 401 -4.74 14.19 13.85
C LYS A 401 -4.92 14.57 12.38
N SER A 402 -4.15 15.55 11.95
CA SER A 402 -3.98 15.83 10.52
C SER A 402 -3.08 14.77 9.90
N ASN A 403 -3.46 14.33 8.71
CA ASN A 403 -2.68 13.41 7.87
C ASN A 403 -1.73 14.17 6.92
N LEU A 404 -1.55 15.49 7.12
CA LEU A 404 -0.58 16.35 6.45
C LEU A 404 0.54 16.70 7.44
N TYR A 405 1.76 16.27 7.14
CA TYR A 405 2.91 16.32 8.04
C TYR A 405 3.92 17.37 7.58
N GLY A 406 4.39 18.21 8.52
CA GLY A 406 5.44 19.21 8.31
C GLY A 406 6.84 18.60 8.25
N TYR A 407 7.04 17.64 7.35
CA TYR A 407 8.29 16.93 7.14
C TYR A 407 8.60 16.86 5.65
N GLU A 408 9.82 17.20 5.25
CA GLU A 408 10.25 17.16 3.85
C GLU A 408 10.95 15.84 3.55
N VAL A 409 10.27 14.95 2.83
CA VAL A 409 10.90 13.75 2.26
C VAL A 409 11.85 14.14 1.12
N MET A 410 11.42 15.11 0.30
CA MET A 410 12.20 15.72 -0.76
C MET A 410 12.30 17.23 -0.48
N GLU A 411 13.52 17.76 -0.46
CA GLU A 411 13.78 19.16 -0.09
C GLU A 411 12.92 20.13 -0.92
N GLY A 412 12.25 21.07 -0.24
CA GLY A 412 11.46 22.13 -0.85
C GLY A 412 10.20 21.67 -1.58
N SER A 413 9.80 20.41 -1.44
CA SER A 413 8.75 19.77 -2.24
C SER A 413 7.70 19.09 -1.37
N TRP A 414 6.51 18.90 -1.94
CA TRP A 414 5.47 18.07 -1.34
C TRP A 414 5.59 16.62 -1.84
N LEU A 415 5.23 15.66 -1.00
CA LEU A 415 4.97 14.26 -1.35
C LEU A 415 3.51 13.98 -1.02
N LEU A 416 2.72 13.65 -2.04
CA LEU A 416 1.29 13.46 -1.94
C LEU A 416 0.95 12.00 -2.15
N GLY A 417 0.59 11.35 -1.05
CA GLY A 417 0.17 9.97 -1.00
C GLY A 417 -1.34 9.75 -1.09
N ASP A 418 -1.77 8.64 -0.50
CA ASP A 418 -3.16 8.17 -0.52
C ASP A 418 -4.17 9.15 0.07
N VAL A 419 -3.76 10.00 1.02
CA VAL A 419 -4.55 11.15 1.51
C VAL A 419 -5.12 11.97 0.34
N PHE A 420 -4.30 12.26 -0.67
CA PHE A 420 -4.75 12.97 -1.86
C PHE A 420 -5.33 12.00 -2.91
N LEU A 421 -4.63 10.89 -3.18
CA LEU A 421 -4.95 10.00 -4.30
C LEU A 421 -6.30 9.27 -4.17
N LYS A 422 -6.84 9.11 -2.96
CA LYS A 422 -8.21 8.62 -2.73
C LYS A 422 -9.31 9.54 -3.25
N ASN A 423 -9.00 10.80 -3.56
CA ASN A 423 -9.99 11.82 -3.91
C ASN A 423 -10.07 12.10 -5.43
N VAL A 424 -9.22 11.46 -6.23
CA VAL A 424 -9.11 11.69 -7.67
C VAL A 424 -8.95 10.38 -8.44
N VAL A 425 -9.26 10.42 -9.74
CA VAL A 425 -8.66 9.48 -10.69
C VAL A 425 -7.32 10.07 -11.11
N SER A 426 -6.24 9.30 -10.93
CA SER A 426 -4.89 9.70 -11.31
C SER A 426 -4.46 8.99 -12.58
N ILE A 427 -3.90 9.71 -13.54
CA ILE A 427 -3.41 9.18 -14.80
C ILE A 427 -1.95 9.60 -14.96
N PHE A 428 -1.07 8.64 -15.18
CA PHE A 428 0.37 8.84 -15.33
C PHE A 428 0.74 8.51 -16.77
N ASP A 429 1.13 9.53 -17.53
CA ASP A 429 1.45 9.42 -18.95
C ASP A 429 2.95 9.64 -19.14
N ALA A 430 3.69 8.52 -19.21
CA ALA A 430 5.15 8.54 -19.32
C ALA A 430 5.60 8.86 -20.75
N ASP A 431 4.79 8.55 -21.76
CA ASP A 431 5.07 8.90 -23.16
C ASP A 431 5.05 10.43 -23.33
N ALA A 432 4.14 11.13 -22.66
CA ALA A 432 4.00 12.59 -22.75
C ALA A 432 4.62 13.36 -21.56
N GLY A 433 5.16 12.68 -20.54
CA GLY A 433 5.78 13.32 -19.37
C GLY A 433 4.81 14.21 -18.59
N LYS A 434 3.61 13.70 -18.26
CA LYS A 434 2.57 14.46 -17.56
C LYS A 434 1.73 13.57 -16.64
N ILE A 435 1.10 14.21 -15.66
CA ILE A 435 0.11 13.58 -14.78
C ILE A 435 -1.24 14.26 -15.02
N GLY A 436 -2.30 13.47 -15.05
CA GLY A 436 -3.67 13.90 -15.21
C GLY A 436 -4.49 13.59 -13.97
N PHE A 437 -5.29 14.55 -13.50
CA PHE A 437 -6.28 14.32 -12.45
C PHE A 437 -7.68 14.60 -12.95
N SER A 438 -8.61 13.74 -12.57
CA SER A 438 -10.05 13.98 -12.68
C SER A 438 -10.68 13.86 -11.30
N ALA A 439 -11.63 14.72 -10.98
CA ALA A 439 -12.48 14.51 -9.82
C ALA A 439 -13.20 13.16 -9.94
N LEU A 440 -13.40 12.48 -8.81
CA LEU A 440 -14.22 11.28 -8.78
C LEU A 440 -15.67 11.64 -9.14
N ALA A 441 -16.32 10.80 -9.94
CA ALA A 441 -17.75 10.97 -10.19
C ALA A 441 -18.49 10.96 -8.85
N ALA A 442 -19.37 11.94 -8.63
CA ALA A 442 -20.19 12.00 -7.42
C ALA A 442 -20.93 10.66 -7.27
N LYS A 443 -20.68 9.95 -6.16
CA LYS A 443 -21.43 8.72 -5.86
C LYS A 443 -22.91 9.11 -5.78
N PRO A 444 -23.82 8.43 -6.49
CA PRO A 444 -25.25 8.67 -6.28
C PRO A 444 -25.54 8.40 -4.81
N THR A 445 -25.92 9.44 -4.08
CA THR A 445 -26.42 9.31 -2.71
C THR A 445 -27.59 8.34 -2.75
N PRO A 446 -27.60 7.25 -1.95
CA PRO A 446 -28.79 6.43 -1.82
C PRO A 446 -29.94 7.36 -1.46
N ALA A 447 -30.96 7.43 -2.31
CA ALA A 447 -32.17 8.17 -1.99
C ALA A 447 -32.68 7.59 -0.67
N VAL A 448 -32.60 8.38 0.41
CA VAL A 448 -33.30 8.07 1.65
C VAL A 448 -34.77 8.07 1.26
N THR A 449 -35.30 6.87 1.04
CA THR A 449 -36.73 6.70 0.85
C THR A 449 -37.32 6.93 2.23
N THR A 450 -37.64 8.18 2.54
CA THR A 450 -38.43 8.52 3.71
C THR A 450 -39.79 7.87 3.48
N VAL A 451 -39.97 6.68 4.06
CA VAL A 451 -41.30 6.08 4.17
C VAL A 451 -42.08 6.96 5.12
N VAL A 452 -42.80 7.93 4.57
CA VAL A 452 -43.80 8.70 5.29
C VAL A 452 -44.94 7.73 5.57
N PHE A 453 -45.02 7.22 6.79
CA PHE A 453 -46.23 6.57 7.29
C PHE A 453 -47.29 7.65 7.48
N GLY A 454 -48.04 7.92 6.41
CA GLY A 454 -49.23 8.76 6.46
C GLY A 454 -50.31 8.06 7.28
N THR A 455 -50.54 8.52 8.50
CA THR A 455 -51.74 8.18 9.28
C THR A 455 -52.94 8.88 8.66
N THR A 456 -53.66 8.17 7.79
CA THR A 456 -54.93 8.64 7.24
C THR A 456 -56.06 8.27 8.21
N SER A 457 -56.53 9.26 8.96
CA SER A 457 -57.81 9.17 9.67
C SER A 457 -58.95 9.02 8.66
N THR A 458 -59.68 7.93 8.78
CA THR A 458 -60.90 7.63 8.02
C THR A 458 -62.04 8.54 8.50
N ILE A 459 -62.48 9.45 7.63
CA ILE A 459 -63.85 9.98 7.68
C ILE A 459 -64.58 9.38 6.48
N ALA A 460 -65.46 8.43 6.78
CA ALA A 460 -66.38 7.86 5.82
C ALA A 460 -67.57 8.82 5.63
N ALA A 461 -67.79 9.26 4.40
CA ALA A 461 -69.05 9.85 3.99
C ALA A 461 -69.33 9.59 2.51
N GLY A 462 -70.46 8.93 2.25
CA GLY A 462 -71.34 9.28 1.13
C GLY A 462 -71.04 8.67 -0.23
N ALA A 463 -71.83 7.65 -0.58
CA ALA A 463 -71.97 7.09 -1.92
C ALA A 463 -72.35 8.12 -2.99
N THR A 464 -71.90 7.91 -4.23
CA THR A 464 -72.74 7.48 -5.37
C THR A 464 -71.92 7.47 -6.65
N GLY A 465 -72.08 6.41 -7.45
CA GLY A 465 -71.32 6.20 -8.68
C GLY A 465 -71.87 6.99 -9.87
N GLN A 466 -70.98 7.25 -10.82
CA GLN A 466 -71.25 7.27 -12.26
C GLN A 466 -69.93 7.39 -13.06
N THR A 467 -69.72 6.41 -13.92
CA THR A 467 -68.92 6.44 -15.17
C THR A 467 -69.94 6.08 -16.27
N PRO A 468 -69.79 6.37 -17.58
CA PRO A 468 -68.58 6.67 -18.36
C PRO A 468 -68.74 7.77 -19.44
N THR A 469 -67.68 8.23 -20.11
CA THR A 469 -67.34 8.09 -21.57
C THR A 469 -66.50 9.32 -21.98
N GLY A 470 -65.59 9.37 -22.95
CA GLY A 470 -65.06 8.46 -23.98
C GLY A 470 -63.68 8.99 -24.48
N THR A 471 -62.88 8.15 -25.17
CA THR A 471 -62.39 8.29 -26.58
C THR A 471 -61.54 9.57 -26.82
N ALA A 472 -60.29 9.55 -27.32
CA ALA A 472 -59.82 8.91 -28.56
C ALA A 472 -58.28 9.08 -28.76
N THR A 473 -57.67 8.17 -29.56
CA THR A 473 -56.62 8.39 -30.62
C THR A 473 -55.28 9.11 -30.32
N SER A 474 -54.14 8.93 -31.00
CA SER A 474 -53.53 7.93 -31.91
C SER A 474 -52.28 8.57 -32.57
N VAL A 475 -51.22 7.79 -32.87
CA VAL A 475 -50.15 7.96 -33.92
C VAL A 475 -49.30 9.27 -33.87
N THR A 476 -48.00 9.34 -34.26
CA THR A 476 -47.33 8.81 -35.46
C THR A 476 -45.80 8.95 -35.34
N SER A 477 -45.05 8.00 -35.93
CA SER A 477 -43.66 8.13 -36.37
C SER A 477 -43.55 9.00 -37.64
N PRO A 478 -42.32 9.28 -38.12
CA PRO A 478 -41.95 8.64 -39.39
C PRO A 478 -40.48 8.18 -39.52
N THR A 479 -40.33 7.16 -40.36
CA THR A 479 -39.19 6.68 -41.16
C THR A 479 -38.78 7.71 -42.25
N GLY A 480 -37.65 7.65 -42.98
CA GLY A 480 -36.57 6.66 -43.09
C GLY A 480 -35.53 7.06 -44.17
N SER A 481 -34.49 6.22 -44.29
CA SER A 481 -33.68 5.75 -45.46
C SER A 481 -33.05 6.79 -46.44
N SER A 482 -31.87 6.61 -47.08
CA SER A 482 -31.20 5.45 -47.74
C SER A 482 -29.71 5.78 -48.13
N ALA A 483 -28.72 4.87 -47.98
CA ALA A 483 -27.95 4.08 -49.01
C ALA A 483 -27.22 4.86 -50.14
N ALA A 484 -26.05 4.55 -50.73
CA ALA A 484 -24.94 3.56 -50.58
C ALA A 484 -23.82 3.84 -51.65
N SER A 485 -22.59 3.27 -51.47
CA SER A 485 -21.54 2.86 -52.48
C SER A 485 -20.71 3.96 -53.21
N SER A 486 -19.47 3.83 -53.72
CA SER A 486 -18.38 2.80 -53.83
C SER A 486 -17.08 3.40 -54.48
N ASN A 487 -15.91 2.70 -54.35
CA ASN A 487 -14.65 2.67 -55.18
C ASN A 487 -13.78 3.95 -55.37
N GLY A 488 -12.45 3.96 -55.56
CA GLY A 488 -11.34 2.96 -55.66
C GLY A 488 -10.01 3.62 -56.17
N SER A 489 -8.87 2.89 -56.10
CA SER A 489 -7.52 3.06 -56.80
C SER A 489 -6.62 4.29 -56.49
N GLY A 490 -5.26 4.31 -56.50
CA GLY A 490 -4.15 3.36 -56.74
C GLY A 490 -2.81 4.10 -57.08
N THR A 491 -1.62 3.46 -56.86
CA THR A 491 -0.21 3.74 -57.35
C THR A 491 0.66 4.81 -56.63
N GLY A 492 1.99 4.72 -56.40
CA GLY A 492 3.06 3.71 -56.65
C GLY A 492 4.52 4.19 -56.29
N SER A 493 5.48 3.24 -56.24
CA SER A 493 6.99 3.32 -56.32
C SER A 493 7.85 3.79 -55.11
N ALA A 494 9.09 3.34 -54.82
CA ALA A 494 9.94 2.16 -55.16
C ALA A 494 11.32 2.26 -54.42
N ALA A 495 11.96 1.10 -54.14
CA ALA A 495 13.43 0.80 -53.96
C ALA A 495 14.26 1.50 -52.84
N GLY A 496 15.25 0.90 -52.15
CA GLY A 496 15.95 -0.39 -52.17
C GLY A 496 17.30 -0.24 -51.44
N GLY A 497 17.89 -1.30 -50.85
CA GLY A 497 19.30 -1.26 -50.40
C GLY A 497 19.69 -2.16 -49.22
N SER A 498 20.38 -3.25 -49.54
CA SER A 498 20.99 -4.26 -48.66
C SER A 498 22.38 -3.84 -48.14
N ALA A 499 22.78 -4.28 -46.93
CA ALA A 499 24.09 -4.91 -46.63
C ALA A 499 24.46 -4.88 -45.12
N ALA A 500 24.60 -6.07 -44.53
CA ALA A 500 25.70 -6.44 -43.62
C ALA A 500 26.70 -7.28 -44.48
N PRO A 501 27.92 -7.67 -44.06
CA PRO A 501 28.45 -7.78 -42.68
C PRO A 501 29.89 -7.30 -42.49
N GLU A 502 30.39 -7.27 -41.26
CA GLU A 502 31.83 -7.50 -41.03
C GLU A 502 32.11 -8.12 -39.65
N THR A 503 33.04 -9.06 -39.71
CA THR A 503 33.46 -10.06 -38.73
C THR A 503 34.68 -9.62 -37.90
N ALA A 504 35.02 -10.47 -36.92
CA ALA A 504 36.29 -10.59 -36.18
C ALA A 504 36.35 -9.81 -34.86
N SER A 505 36.85 -10.33 -33.73
CA SER A 505 37.54 -11.59 -33.41
C SER A 505 37.77 -11.63 -31.89
N SER A 506 37.68 -12.83 -31.27
CA SER A 506 38.30 -13.12 -29.96
C SER A 506 39.82 -13.27 -30.07
N PRO A 507 40.55 -13.16 -28.96
CA PRO A 507 41.10 -14.35 -28.28
C PRO A 507 40.92 -14.27 -26.74
N SER A 508 40.44 -15.30 -26.04
CA SER A 508 41.08 -16.55 -25.58
C SER A 508 41.91 -16.45 -24.30
N ALA A 509 41.50 -17.27 -23.30
CA ALA A 509 42.23 -17.98 -22.23
C ALA A 509 43.18 -17.19 -21.32
N SER A 510 43.07 -17.22 -19.98
CA SER A 510 43.39 -18.30 -19.02
C SER A 510 43.49 -17.59 -17.65
N ALA A 511 43.44 -18.14 -16.44
CA ALA A 511 43.26 -19.46 -15.88
C ALA A 511 42.88 -19.25 -14.38
N LYS A 512 42.23 -20.25 -13.81
CA LYS A 512 41.94 -20.43 -12.37
C LYS A 512 43.20 -20.92 -11.62
N PRO A 513 43.32 -20.65 -10.31
CA PRO A 513 43.56 -21.74 -9.35
C PRO A 513 42.65 -21.58 -8.10
N THR A 514 41.76 -22.52 -7.81
CA THR A 514 41.91 -23.61 -6.80
C THR A 514 42.13 -23.12 -5.37
N SER A 515 41.08 -23.29 -4.55
CA SER A 515 41.05 -23.25 -3.09
C SER A 515 41.91 -24.37 -2.47
N PRO A 516 42.26 -24.25 -1.18
CA PRO A 516 41.60 -25.12 -0.21
C PRO A 516 41.05 -24.38 1.02
N ALA A 517 40.09 -25.03 1.67
CA ALA A 517 39.39 -24.61 2.87
C ALA A 517 40.30 -24.64 4.11
N GLU A 518 40.08 -23.72 5.05
CA GLU A 518 40.35 -23.98 6.47
C GLU A 518 39.44 -23.13 7.37
N HIS A 519 38.91 -23.79 8.39
CA HIS A 519 37.96 -23.30 9.38
C HIS A 519 38.70 -22.79 10.63
N VAL A 520 38.10 -21.78 11.27
CA VAL A 520 38.23 -21.35 12.69
C VAL A 520 39.36 -20.38 13.09
N VAL A 521 38.92 -19.40 13.89
CA VAL A 521 39.62 -18.53 14.87
C VAL A 521 40.12 -17.18 14.34
N ASN A 522 39.31 -16.12 14.50
CA ASN A 522 39.87 -14.78 14.76
C ASN A 522 38.87 -13.84 15.44
N ASN A 523 38.86 -13.85 16.78
CA ASN A 523 38.22 -12.82 17.60
C ASN A 523 39.19 -12.37 18.71
N LYS A 524 40.38 -11.86 18.34
CA LYS A 524 41.36 -11.27 19.29
C LYS A 524 42.21 -10.10 18.76
N TYR A 525 42.03 -9.63 17.51
CA TYR A 525 42.88 -8.55 16.96
C TYR A 525 42.27 -7.14 16.99
N VAL A 526 41.03 -6.97 17.43
CA VAL A 526 40.40 -5.63 17.52
C VAL A 526 40.65 -4.95 18.89
N SER A 527 41.01 -5.70 19.92
CA SER A 527 41.19 -5.14 21.28
C SER A 527 42.57 -4.55 21.58
N ILE A 528 43.58 -4.79 20.74
CA ILE A 528 44.95 -4.28 20.98
C ILE A 528 45.18 -2.91 20.32
N LEU A 529 44.43 -2.54 19.27
CA LEU A 529 44.51 -1.20 18.69
C LEU A 529 43.84 -0.10 19.55
N CYS A 530 42.85 -0.46 20.38
CA CYS A 530 42.14 0.52 21.22
C CYS A 530 42.93 0.94 22.48
N ILE A 531 43.92 0.17 22.93
CA ILE A 531 44.71 0.50 24.12
C ILE A 531 45.89 1.43 23.77
N LEU A 532 46.45 1.34 22.55
CA LEU A 532 47.54 2.23 22.12
C LEU A 532 47.07 3.64 21.75
N ALA A 533 45.81 3.82 21.35
CA ALA A 533 45.22 5.14 21.10
C ALA A 533 44.89 5.91 22.39
N ALA A 534 44.66 5.20 23.51
CA ALA A 534 44.36 5.82 24.80
C ALA A 534 45.60 6.36 25.54
N ILE A 535 46.81 5.86 25.22
CA ILE A 535 48.06 6.36 25.82
C ILE A 535 48.61 7.59 25.08
N ALA A 536 48.20 7.84 23.83
CA ALA A 536 48.61 9.02 23.06
C ALA A 536 47.76 10.29 23.31
N MET A 537 46.75 10.23 24.19
CA MET A 537 45.88 11.39 24.51
C MET A 537 46.10 11.97 25.93
N VAL A 538 47.14 11.53 26.65
CA VAL A 538 47.54 12.11 27.95
C VAL A 538 48.98 12.65 27.93
N ALA A 539 49.54 12.95 26.75
CA ALA A 539 50.83 13.63 26.59
C ALA A 539 50.72 14.82 25.63
#